data_AF-X1C2L7-F1
#
_entry.id   AF-X1C2L7-F1
#
_cell.length_a   1.000
_cell.length_b   1.000
_cell.length_c   1.000
_cell.angle_alpha   90.00
_cell.angle_beta   90.00
_cell.angle_gamma   90.00
#
_symmetry.space_group_name_H-M   'P 1'
#
loop_
_entity.id
_entity.type
_entity.pdbx_description
1 polymer ?
#
loop_
_entity_poly.entity_id
_entity_poly.type
_entity_poly.pdbx_seq_one_letter_code
_entity_poly.pdbx_strand_id
1 'polypeptide(L)'
;IQKVQVEKTPNNPFLAGPLQTGEYKMLIVCPLSANSAAKIAYGIADTLITNCVAQTIKGGVPVYLNPSDQEDKPIETYRPSGEKLILKIREVELENIKRLKKMDGITLFSDLNEIKRIILAQIESD
;
A
#
# COMPACT_ATOMS: atom_id res chain seq x y z
N ILE A 1 -17.04 -14.38 -8.26
CA ILE A 1 -16.00 -14.56 -7.22
C ILE A 1 -16.48 -15.65 -6.27
N GLN A 2 -15.80 -16.79 -6.18
CA GLN A 2 -16.30 -17.97 -5.44
C GLN A 2 -15.84 -18.05 -3.99
N LYS A 3 -14.88 -17.22 -3.55
CA LYS A 3 -14.37 -17.20 -2.18
C LYS A 3 -14.13 -15.76 -1.74
N VAL A 4 -14.95 -15.28 -0.81
CA VAL A 4 -14.80 -13.98 -0.15
C VAL A 4 -14.58 -14.27 1.33
N GLN A 5 -13.53 -13.70 1.91
CA GLN A 5 -13.27 -13.78 3.34
C GLN A 5 -13.34 -12.36 3.91
N VAL A 6 -14.07 -12.20 5.00
CA VAL A 6 -14.25 -10.92 5.68
C VAL A 6 -13.25 -10.87 6.83
N GLU A 7 -12.45 -9.80 6.87
CA GLU A 7 -11.59 -9.50 8.01
C GLU A 7 -12.43 -9.37 9.29
N LYS A 8 -12.07 -10.12 10.35
CA LYS A 8 -12.60 -9.87 11.70
C LYS A 8 -11.61 -9.06 12.53
N THR A 9 -10.33 -9.42 12.42
CA THR A 9 -9.20 -8.70 13.00
C THR A 9 -8.04 -8.76 12.01
N PRO A 10 -6.95 -8.00 12.23
CA PRO A 10 -5.81 -7.95 11.32
C PRO A 10 -5.18 -9.30 11.03
N ASN A 11 -5.35 -10.25 11.96
CA ASN A 11 -4.76 -11.58 11.91
C ASN A 11 -5.79 -12.72 11.97
N ASN A 12 -7.10 -12.41 11.96
CA ASN A 12 -8.15 -13.41 12.04
C ASN A 12 -9.27 -13.17 10.99
N PRO A 13 -9.48 -14.10 10.05
CA PRO A 13 -8.60 -15.24 9.73
C PRO A 13 -7.19 -14.78 9.32
N PHE A 14 -6.18 -15.65 9.40
CA PHE A 14 -4.80 -15.28 9.06
C PHE A 14 -4.59 -15.20 7.54
N LEU A 15 -5.15 -14.15 6.93
CA LEU A 15 -5.12 -13.92 5.48
C LEU A 15 -3.72 -13.58 4.95
N ALA A 16 -2.84 -13.07 5.82
CA ALA A 16 -1.48 -12.71 5.46
C ALA A 16 -0.50 -13.91 5.44
N GLY A 17 -0.92 -15.09 5.91
CA GLY A 17 -0.07 -16.28 5.99
C GLY A 17 0.54 -16.70 4.65
N PRO A 18 -0.26 -16.91 3.59
CA PRO A 18 0.24 -17.20 2.25
C PRO A 18 1.28 -16.21 1.70
N LEU A 19 1.14 -14.93 2.04
CA LEU A 19 2.10 -13.89 1.66
C LEU A 19 3.44 -14.07 2.39
N GLN A 20 3.40 -14.46 3.66
CA GLN A 20 4.59 -14.71 4.47
C GLN A 20 5.36 -15.96 4.00
N THR A 21 4.65 -16.98 3.54
CA THR A 21 5.24 -18.26 3.10
C THR A 21 5.74 -18.23 1.66
N GLY A 22 5.57 -17.12 0.94
CA GLY A 22 5.98 -17.01 -0.46
C GLY A 22 5.04 -17.71 -1.45
N GLU A 23 3.80 -18.02 -1.06
CA GLU A 23 2.79 -18.56 -1.99
C GLU A 23 2.44 -17.53 -3.08
N TYR A 24 2.59 -16.24 -2.75
CA TYR A 24 2.49 -15.14 -3.69
C TYR A 24 3.87 -14.53 -3.97
N LYS A 25 4.12 -14.20 -5.24
CA LYS A 25 5.38 -13.59 -5.68
C LYS A 25 5.53 -12.12 -5.30
N MET A 26 4.44 -11.42 -5.05
CA MET A 26 4.44 -9.99 -4.68
C MET A 26 3.14 -9.58 -4.02
N LEU A 27 3.17 -8.44 -3.34
CA LEU A 27 1.98 -7.71 -2.87
C LEU A 27 1.92 -6.33 -3.53
N ILE A 28 0.77 -5.94 -4.07
CA ILE A 28 0.51 -4.58 -4.56
C ILE A 28 -0.63 -3.97 -3.72
N VAL A 29 -0.40 -2.79 -3.15
CA VAL A 29 -1.45 -2.00 -2.48
C VAL A 29 -1.68 -0.70 -3.25
N CYS A 30 -2.84 -0.60 -3.90
CA CYS A 30 -3.16 0.50 -4.80
C CYS A 30 -4.67 0.80 -4.81
N PRO A 31 -5.12 1.98 -4.34
CA PRO A 31 -4.32 3.02 -3.68
C PRO A 31 -3.98 2.66 -2.21
N LEU A 32 -2.96 3.32 -1.66
CA LEU A 32 -2.57 3.28 -0.25
C LEU A 32 -2.91 4.63 0.40
N SER A 33 -3.88 4.62 1.32
CA SER A 33 -4.30 5.83 2.05
C SER A 33 -3.20 6.38 2.96
N ALA A 34 -3.26 7.68 3.27
CA ALA A 34 -2.35 8.33 4.23
C ALA A 34 -2.25 7.61 5.57
N ASN A 35 -3.38 7.12 6.09
CA ASN A 35 -3.46 6.38 7.35
C ASN A 35 -2.69 5.05 7.27
N SER A 36 -2.90 4.28 6.19
CA SER A 36 -2.17 3.03 6.01
C SER A 36 -0.68 3.28 5.76
N ALA A 37 -0.32 4.32 5.01
CA ALA A 37 1.07 4.74 4.81
C ALA A 37 1.75 5.09 6.14
N ALA A 38 1.08 5.86 7.01
CA ALA A 38 1.58 6.18 8.34
C ALA A 38 1.78 4.92 9.19
N LYS A 39 0.79 4.03 9.23
CA LYS A 39 0.88 2.77 9.99
C LYS A 39 2.07 1.93 9.53
N ILE A 40 2.23 1.73 8.23
CA ILE A 40 3.35 0.96 7.67
C ILE A 40 4.70 1.64 7.98
N ALA A 41 4.79 2.96 7.82
CA ALA A 41 6.02 3.72 8.06
C ALA A 41 6.54 3.62 9.51
N TYR A 42 5.67 3.28 10.45
CA TYR A 42 5.99 3.06 11.86
C TYR A 42 5.86 1.59 12.29
N GLY A 43 5.69 0.65 11.35
CA GLY A 43 5.61 -0.78 11.64
C GLY A 43 4.33 -1.23 12.36
N ILE A 44 3.26 -0.43 12.32
CA ILE A 44 1.95 -0.78 12.86
C ILE A 44 1.23 -1.70 11.87
N ALA A 45 0.82 -2.88 12.34
CA ALA A 45 0.20 -3.96 11.56
C ALA A 45 -1.18 -4.35 12.12
N ASP A 46 -2.04 -3.36 12.34
CA ASP A 46 -3.31 -3.47 13.07
C ASP A 46 -4.56 -3.40 12.16
N THR A 47 -4.38 -3.62 10.86
CA THR A 47 -5.45 -3.85 9.87
C THR A 47 -5.01 -4.95 8.91
N LEU A 48 -5.92 -5.58 8.17
CA LEU A 48 -5.58 -6.59 7.18
C LEU A 48 -4.49 -6.11 6.22
N ILE A 49 -4.65 -4.91 5.65
CA ILE A 49 -3.70 -4.36 4.68
C ILE A 49 -2.32 -4.13 5.31
N THR A 50 -2.26 -3.55 6.51
CA THR A 50 -0.99 -3.25 7.16
C THR A 50 -0.30 -4.52 7.67
N ASN A 51 -1.06 -5.52 8.12
CA ASN A 51 -0.54 -6.84 8.46
C ASN A 51 -0.04 -7.59 7.22
N CYS A 52 -0.77 -7.58 6.10
CA CYS A 52 -0.31 -8.14 4.83
C CYS A 52 1.05 -7.56 4.46
N VAL A 53 1.21 -6.23 4.45
CA VAL A 53 2.50 -5.58 4.14
C VAL A 53 3.61 -6.05 5.09
N ALA A 54 3.35 -6.05 6.41
CA ALA A 54 4.34 -6.46 7.40
C ALA A 54 4.77 -7.93 7.23
N GLN A 55 3.83 -8.84 6.94
CA GLN A 55 4.13 -10.26 6.75
C GLN A 55 4.80 -10.55 5.41
N THR A 56 4.42 -9.85 4.33
CA THR A 56 5.07 -9.97 3.02
C THR A 56 6.55 -9.60 3.11
N ILE A 57 6.88 -8.49 3.77
CA ILE A 57 8.28 -8.07 4.00
C ILE A 57 9.03 -9.12 4.82
N LYS A 58 8.43 -9.66 5.89
CA LYS A 58 9.04 -10.73 6.70
C LYS A 58 9.27 -12.03 5.92
N GLY A 59 8.45 -12.31 4.91
CA GLY A 59 8.61 -13.44 4.00
C GLY A 59 9.66 -13.22 2.92
N GLY A 60 10.28 -12.04 2.84
CA GLY A 60 11.21 -11.69 1.75
C GLY A 60 10.54 -11.50 0.40
N VAL A 61 9.21 -11.32 0.38
CA VAL A 61 8.42 -11.11 -0.84
C VAL A 61 8.35 -9.59 -1.12
N PRO A 62 8.52 -9.14 -2.37
CA PRO A 62 8.49 -7.71 -2.70
C PRO A 62 7.09 -7.09 -2.50
N VAL A 63 7.06 -5.88 -1.94
CA VAL A 63 5.85 -5.07 -1.75
C VAL A 63 5.90 -3.81 -2.60
N TYR A 64 4.85 -3.58 -3.38
CA TYR A 64 4.65 -2.36 -4.16
C TYR A 64 3.49 -1.55 -3.59
N LEU A 65 3.72 -0.28 -3.30
CA LEU A 65 2.73 0.61 -2.71
C LEU A 65 2.49 1.82 -3.61
N ASN A 66 1.23 2.20 -3.78
CA ASN A 66 0.84 3.45 -4.45
C ASN A 66 0.18 4.40 -3.44
N PRO A 67 0.96 5.20 -2.72
CA PRO A 67 0.39 6.18 -1.80
C PRO A 67 -0.49 7.20 -2.52
N SER A 68 -1.61 7.59 -1.91
CA SER A 68 -2.50 8.61 -2.46
C SER A 68 -1.92 10.03 -2.38
N ASP A 69 -1.09 10.30 -1.37
CA ASP A 69 -0.57 11.64 -1.07
C ASP A 69 0.96 11.70 -1.27
N GLN A 70 1.43 11.76 -2.53
CA GLN A 70 2.86 11.63 -2.86
C GLN A 70 3.60 12.95 -3.07
N GLU A 71 2.90 14.01 -3.47
CA GLU A 71 3.50 15.28 -3.87
C GLU A 71 2.88 16.44 -3.09
N ASP A 72 3.63 17.51 -2.86
CA ASP A 72 3.16 18.71 -2.14
C ASP A 72 2.23 19.60 -2.98
N LYS A 73 1.63 19.05 -4.05
CA LYS A 73 0.69 19.79 -4.89
C LYS A 73 -0.70 19.71 -4.26
N PRO A 74 -1.36 20.86 -4.03
CA PRO A 74 -2.73 20.84 -3.58
C PRO A 74 -3.61 20.07 -4.56
N ILE A 75 -4.42 19.15 -4.06
CA ILE A 75 -5.37 18.39 -4.88
C ILE A 75 -6.67 19.20 -4.93
N GLU A 76 -7.06 19.59 -6.14
CA GLU A 76 -8.35 20.23 -6.37
C GLU A 76 -9.43 19.16 -6.55
N THR A 77 -10.46 19.22 -5.72
CA THR A 77 -11.64 18.36 -5.82
C THR A 77 -12.92 19.19 -5.61
N TYR A 78 -14.07 18.55 -5.66
CA TYR A 78 -15.37 19.18 -5.51
C TYR A 78 -16.14 18.52 -4.38
N ARG A 79 -16.78 19.35 -3.54
CA ARG A 79 -17.74 18.86 -2.55
C ARG A 79 -18.98 18.31 -3.29
N PRO A 80 -19.82 17.48 -2.63
CA PRO A 80 -21.12 17.10 -3.17
C PRO A 80 -22.01 18.30 -3.53
N SER A 81 -21.78 19.47 -2.92
CA SER A 81 -22.46 20.73 -3.23
C SER A 81 -21.96 21.43 -4.50
N GLY A 82 -20.90 20.93 -5.16
CA GLY A 82 -20.27 21.54 -6.33
C GLY A 82 -19.21 22.60 -6.01
N GLU A 83 -18.99 22.92 -4.74
CA GLU A 83 -17.94 23.87 -4.33
C GLU A 83 -16.54 23.27 -4.47
N LYS A 84 -15.59 24.11 -4.90
CA LYS A 84 -14.18 23.74 -4.96
C LYS A 84 -13.61 23.50 -3.56
N LEU A 85 -12.99 22.34 -3.38
CA LEU A 85 -12.26 21.93 -2.19
C LEU A 85 -10.80 21.72 -2.56
N ILE A 86 -9.91 22.46 -1.92
CA ILE A 86 -8.47 22.29 -2.07
C ILE A 86 -7.99 21.44 -0.90
N LEU A 87 -7.53 20.22 -1.19
CA LEU A 87 -6.92 19.35 -0.21
C LEU A 87 -5.43 19.66 -0.13
N LYS A 88 -4.99 20.05 1.07
CA LYS A 88 -3.58 20.28 1.37
C LYS A 88 -2.96 19.00 1.92
N ILE A 89 -1.87 18.56 1.30
CA ILE A 89 -1.03 17.50 1.84
C ILE A 89 -0.17 18.10 2.95
N ARG A 90 -0.13 17.44 4.11
CA ARG A 90 0.62 17.97 5.27
C ARG A 90 2.02 17.37 5.27
N GLU A 91 2.91 18.02 6.01
CA GLU A 91 4.29 17.56 6.16
C GLU A 91 4.40 16.13 6.70
N VAL A 92 3.47 15.72 7.58
CA VAL A 92 3.44 14.36 8.15
C VAL A 92 3.21 13.29 7.08
N GLU A 93 2.38 13.55 6.07
CA GLU A 93 2.22 12.63 4.94
C GLU A 93 3.54 12.49 4.19
N LEU A 94 4.17 13.61 3.83
CA LEU A 94 5.44 13.61 3.08
C LEU A 94 6.57 12.91 3.85
N GLU A 95 6.65 13.08 5.17
CA GLU A 95 7.63 12.41 6.02
C GLU A 95 7.39 10.89 6.08
N ASN A 96 6.13 10.46 6.17
CA ASN A 96 5.78 9.04 6.12
C ASN A 96 6.20 8.41 4.78
N ILE A 97 5.96 9.10 3.67
CA ILE A 97 6.40 8.65 2.34
C ILE A 97 7.93 8.53 2.27
N LYS A 98 8.67 9.52 2.80
CA LYS A 98 10.14 9.46 2.85
C LYS A 98 10.64 8.26 3.68
N ARG A 99 9.96 7.91 4.77
CA ARG A 99 10.26 6.72 5.56
C ARG A 99 10.00 5.44 4.79
N LEU A 100 8.82 5.32 4.17
CA LEU A 100 8.46 4.16 3.35
C LEU A 100 9.47 3.90 2.22
N LYS A 101 9.94 4.96 1.54
CA LYS A 101 10.97 4.85 0.48
C LYS A 101 12.30 4.25 0.96
N LYS A 102 12.58 4.31 2.27
CA LYS A 102 13.82 3.80 2.88
C LYS A 102 13.65 2.41 3.49
N MET A 103 12.43 1.88 3.54
CA MET A 103 12.17 0.56 4.10
C MET A 103 12.56 -0.53 3.09
N ASP A 104 13.28 -1.54 3.58
CA ASP A 104 13.67 -2.69 2.77
C ASP A 104 12.44 -3.51 2.32
N GLY A 105 12.51 -4.07 1.11
CA GLY A 105 11.42 -4.81 0.50
C GLY A 105 10.21 -3.98 0.03
N ILE A 106 10.23 -2.65 0.18
CA ILE A 106 9.15 -1.75 -0.28
C ILE A 106 9.61 -0.95 -1.51
N THR A 107 8.78 -0.95 -2.55
CA THR A 107 8.89 -0.06 -3.72
C THR A 107 7.64 0.82 -3.83
N LEU A 108 7.82 2.13 -3.90
CA LEU A 108 6.71 3.06 -4.14
C LEU A 108 6.57 3.34 -5.64
N PHE A 109 5.33 3.43 -6.13
CA PHE A 109 5.04 3.84 -7.50
C PHE A 109 3.94 4.92 -7.52
N SER A 110 3.98 5.78 -8.54
CA SER A 110 3.08 6.94 -8.66
C SER A 110 2.07 6.78 -9.78
N ASP A 111 2.45 6.17 -10.90
CA ASP A 111 1.60 6.02 -12.07
C ASP A 111 0.99 4.61 -12.13
N LEU A 112 -0.32 4.54 -12.31
CA LEU A 112 -1.04 3.26 -12.46
C LEU A 112 -0.58 2.48 -13.71
N ASN A 113 -0.02 3.15 -14.71
CA ASN A 113 0.57 2.48 -15.87
C ASN A 113 1.79 1.61 -15.50
N GLU A 114 2.44 1.90 -14.36
CA GLU A 114 3.55 1.09 -13.84
C GLU A 114 3.09 -0.29 -13.39
N ILE A 115 1.81 -0.46 -12.98
CA ILE A 115 1.27 -1.74 -12.49
C ILE A 115 1.48 -2.85 -13.53
N LYS A 116 1.19 -2.56 -14.81
CA LYS A 116 1.39 -3.54 -15.89
C LYS A 116 2.84 -3.97 -15.99
N ARG A 117 3.79 -3.03 -15.89
CA ARG A 117 5.22 -3.30 -15.96
C ARG A 117 5.70 -4.11 -14.75
N ILE A 118 5.24 -3.75 -13.54
CA ILE A 118 5.53 -4.45 -12.28
C ILE A 118 5.07 -5.91 -12.38
N ILE A 119 3.84 -6.16 -12.84
CA ILE A 119 3.29 -7.52 -13.01
C ILE A 119 4.11 -8.32 -14.03
N LEU A 120 4.38 -7.75 -15.22
CA LEU A 120 5.11 -8.44 -16.27
C LEU A 120 6.54 -8.82 -15.85
N ALA A 121 7.25 -7.89 -15.19
CA ALA A 121 8.60 -8.16 -14.70
C ALA A 121 8.66 -9.36 -13.73
N GLN A 122 7.61 -9.57 -12.91
CA GLN A 122 7.52 -10.72 -11.98
C GLN A 122 7.12 -12.03 -12.66
N ILE A 123 6.48 -11.98 -13.82
CA ILE A 123 6.15 -13.16 -14.62
C ILE A 123 7.37 -13.62 -15.42
N GLU A 124 8.13 -12.68 -15.97
CA GLU A 124 9.32 -12.94 -16.81
C GLU A 124 10.57 -13.37 -16.03
N SER A 125 10.55 -13.28 -14.70
CA SER A 125 11.67 -13.67 -13.83
C SER A 125 11.70 -15.18 -13.49
N ASP A 126 10.80 -15.98 -14.08
CA ASP A 126 10.79 -17.45 -14.05
C ASP A 126 11.40 -18.05 -15.32
#